data_AF-A0A1H0T4Q6-F1
#
_entry.id   AF-A0A1H0T4Q6-F1
#
_cell.length_a   1.000
_cell.length_b   1.000
_cell.length_c   1.000
_cell.angle_alpha   90.00
_cell.angle_beta   90.00
_cell.angle_gamma   90.00
#
_symmetry.space_group_name_H-M   'P 1'
#
loop_
_entity.id
_entity.type
_entity.pdbx_description
1 polymer ?
#
loop_
_entity_poly.entity_id
_entity_poly.type
_entity_poly.pdbx_seq_one_letter_code
_entity_poly.pdbx_strand_id
1 'polypeptide(L)' 'MNREIDFFVCGVGTGGTVSGIAEYLKSKNSRIQVIAVEPEKSPLLSGGEPGRHKIQGS' A
#
# COMPACT_ATOMS: atom_id res chain seq x y z
N MET A 1 1.80 27.86 -1.24
CA MET A 1 1.01 26.65 -0.92
C MET A 1 1.96 25.60 -0.37
N ASN A 2 1.87 25.27 0.91
CA ASN A 2 2.55 24.08 1.44
C ASN A 2 1.70 22.86 1.07
N ARG A 3 2.30 21.89 0.37
CA ARG A 3 1.64 20.64 0.00
C ARG A 3 2.02 19.58 1.02
N GLU A 4 1.18 19.40 2.03
CA GLU A 4 1.34 18.33 3.01
C GLU A 4 0.65 17.07 2.51
N ILE A 5 1.24 15.91 2.83
CA ILE A 5 0.68 14.59 2.51
C ILE A 5 0.10 14.05 3.81
N ASP A 6 -1.17 13.69 3.79
CA ASP A 6 -1.83 13.00 4.91
C ASP A 6 -1.96 11.48 4.64
N PHE A 7 -2.19 11.11 3.38
CA PHE A 7 -2.44 9.74 2.95
C PHE A 7 -1.65 9.36 1.70
N PHE A 8 -1.13 8.13 1.67
CA PHE A 8 -0.60 7.49 0.47
C PHE A 8 -1.27 6.14 0.26
N VAL A 9 -1.82 5.90 -0.93
CA VAL A 9 -2.55 4.67 -1.29
C VAL A 9 -1.88 4.02 -2.49
N CYS A 10 -1.56 2.73 -2.39
CA CYS A 10 -0.85 2.01 -3.45
C CYS A 10 -1.27 0.54 -3.51
N GLY A 11 -1.43 0.02 -4.74
CA GLY A 11 -1.55 -1.42 -4.96
C GLY A 11 -0.27 -2.15 -4.57
N VAL A 12 -0.40 -3.36 -4.05
CA VAL A 12 0.74 -4.17 -3.59
C VAL A 12 0.95 -5.38 -4.49
N GLY A 13 2.16 -5.49 -5.04
CA GLY A 13 2.72 -6.73 -5.58
C GLY A 13 3.84 -7.25 -4.69
N THR A 14 5.10 -6.93 -5.03
CA THR A 14 6.25 -7.28 -4.19
C THR A 14 6.34 -6.50 -2.87
N GLY A 15 5.58 -5.41 -2.72
CA GLY A 15 5.58 -4.55 -1.53
C GLY A 15 6.66 -3.47 -1.49
N GLY A 16 7.64 -3.48 -2.41
CA GLY A 16 8.76 -2.52 -2.37
C GLY A 16 8.34 -1.05 -2.37
N THR A 17 7.37 -0.68 -3.20
CA THR A 17 6.86 0.69 -3.29
C THR A 17 6.17 1.14 -2.01
N VAL A 18 5.23 0.35 -1.48
CA VAL A 18 4.47 0.71 -0.27
C VAL A 18 5.39 0.76 0.95
N SER A 19 6.32 -0.19 1.10
CA SER A 19 7.24 -0.23 2.23
C SER A 19 8.25 0.92 2.21
N GLY A 20 8.91 1.16 1.06
CA GLY A 20 9.90 2.23 0.95
C GLY A 20 9.29 3.62 1.11
N ILE A 21 8.09 3.85 0.56
CA ILE A 21 7.37 5.11 0.74
C ILE A 21 6.87 5.24 2.19
N ALA A 22 6.41 4.15 2.82
CA ALA A 22 6.00 4.19 4.21
C ALA A 22 7.15 4.58 5.14
N GLU A 23 8.32 3.97 4.97
CA GLU A 23 9.52 4.29 5.74
C GLU A 23 9.89 5.77 5.57
N TYR A 24 9.97 6.25 4.32
CA TYR A 24 10.33 7.63 4.04
C TYR A 24 9.31 8.63 4.60
N LEU A 25 8.01 8.47 4.29
CA LEU A 25 6.98 9.42 4.71
C LEU A 25 6.81 9.42 6.24
N LYS A 26 6.84 8.25 6.89
CA LYS A 26 6.73 8.17 8.36
C LYS A 26 7.96 8.74 9.06
N SER A 27 9.13 8.73 8.43
CA SER A 27 10.31 9.45 8.93
C SER A 27 10.13 10.97 8.92
N LYS A 28 9.27 11.51 8.05
CA LYS A 28 8.95 12.95 7.96
C LYS A 28 7.80 13.36 8.87
N ASN A 29 6.75 12.55 8.90
CA ASN A 29 5.59 12.74 9.78
C ASN A 29 4.94 11.38 10.04
N SER A 30 5.04 10.89 11.27
CA SER A 30 4.50 9.58 11.66
C SER A 30 2.97 9.50 11.59
N ARG A 31 2.28 10.64 11.52
CA ARG A 31 0.81 10.71 11.35
C ARG A 31 0.36 10.40 9.93
N ILE A 32 1.26 10.38 8.95
CA ILE A 32 0.93 10.03 7.58
C ILE A 32 0.47 8.57 7.53
N GLN A 33 -0.69 8.37 6.93
CA GLN A 33 -1.28 7.05 6.73
C GLN A 33 -0.85 6.48 5.37
N VAL A 34 -0.44 5.22 5.38
CA VAL A 34 -0.01 4.51 4.19
C VAL A 34 -0.87 3.25 4.08
N ILE A 35 -1.57 3.13 2.96
CA ILE A 35 -2.64 2.15 2.76
C ILE A 35 -2.26 1.25 1.58
N ALA A 36 -2.06 -0.03 1.88
CA ALA A 36 -1.88 -1.09 0.90
C ALA A 36 -3.24 -1.49 0.33
N VAL A 37 -3.31 -1.68 -1.00
CA VAL A 37 -4.49 -2.19 -1.70
C VAL A 37 -4.15 -3.54 -2.33
N GLU A 38 -5.04 -4.51 -2.17
CA GLU A 38 -4.92 -5.85 -2.75
C GLU A 38 -6.21 -6.29 -3.45
N PRO A 39 -6.16 -7.31 -4.32
CA PRO A 39 -7.35 -7.85 -4.97
C PRO A 39 -8.27 -8.56 -3.97
N GLU A 40 -9.57 -8.24 -4.01
CA GLU A 40 -10.60 -8.92 -3.20
C GLU A 40 -10.60 -10.44 -3.39
N LYS A 41 -10.29 -10.91 -4.61
CA LYS A 41 -10.23 -12.34 -4.94
C LYS A 41 -8.95 -13.05 -4.47
N SER A 42 -7.98 -12.33 -3.94
CA SER A 42 -6.71 -12.87 -3.44
C SER A 42 -6.15 -12.03 -2.28
N PRO A 43 -6.89 -11.87 -1.16
CA PRO A 43 -6.57 -10.88 -0.16
C PRO A 43 -5.60 -11.41 0.91
N LEU A 44 -4.35 -11.67 0.50
CA LEU A 44 -3.31 -12.28 1.33
C LEU A 44 -2.92 -11.40 2.53
N LEU A 45 -2.83 -10.08 2.35
CA LEU A 45 -2.49 -9.12 3.42
C LEU A 45 -3.60 -9.03 4.46
N SER A 46 -4.85 -9.21 4.04
CA SER A 46 -6.01 -9.27 4.92
C SER A 46 -6.23 -10.65 5.56
N GLY A 47 -5.34 -11.62 5.31
CA GLY A 47 -5.40 -12.96 5.88
C GLY A 47 -6.36 -13.93 5.19
N GLY A 48 -6.79 -13.62 3.97
CA GLY A 48 -7.54 -14.55 3.13
C GLY A 48 -6.64 -15.47 2.30
N GLU A 49 -7.27 -16.27 1.45
CA GLU A 49 -6.60 -17.24 0.59
C GLU A 49 -6.23 -16.65 -0.79
N PRO A 50 -5.17 -17.16 -1.44
CA PRO A 50 -4.82 -16.73 -2.80
C PRO A 50 -5.89 -17.13 -3.81
N GLY A 51 -6.13 -16.28 -4.81
CA GLY A 51 -7.08 -16.58 -5.87
C GLY A 51 -6.79 -15.84 -7.18
N ARG A 52 -7.38 -16.33 -8.27
CA ARG A 52 -7.15 -15.71 -9.59
C ARG A 52 -7.86 -14.36 -9.70
N HIS A 53 -7.11 -13.31 -10.03
CA HIS A 53 -7.62 -11.99 -10.37
C HIS A 53 -7.00 -11.45 -11.67
N LYS A 54 -7.52 -10.31 -12.13
CA LYS A 54 -7.08 -9.64 -13.37
C LYS A 54 -6.32 -8.33 -13.13
N ILE A 55 -6.09 -7.97 -11.87
CA ILE A 55 -5.25 -6.82 -11.50
C ILE A 55 -3.79 -7.24 -11.71
N GLN A 56 -3.11 -6.63 -12.68
CA GLN A 56 -1.73 -6.97 -13.01
C GLN A 56 -0.76 -6.30 -12.02
N GLY A 57 0.28 -7.03 -11.61
CA GLY A 57 1.32 -6.50 -10.74
C GLY A 57 0.99 -6.55 -9.25
N SER A 58 -0.17 -7.10 -8.89
CA SER A 58 -0.53 -7.58 -7.54
C SER A 58 -0.46 -9.11 -7.49
#